data_AF-A0A1D1ZGK7-F1
#
_entry.id   AF-A0A1D1ZGK7-F1
#
_cell.length_a   1.000
_cell.length_b   1.000
_cell.length_c   1.000
_cell.angle_alpha   90.00
_cell.angle_beta   90.00
_cell.angle_gamma   90.00
#
_symmetry.space_group_name_H-M   'P 1'
#
loop_
_entity.id
_entity.type
_entity.pdbx_description
1 polymer ?
#
loop_
_entity_poly.entity_id
_entity_poly.type
_entity_poly.pdbx_seq_one_letter_code
_entity_poly.pdbx_strand_id
1 'polypeptide(L)'
;KAEKVKGRDPDRWRRDAFGNVVFRKFVGCPGCNCYDYDHIFPYSKGGKSTLENCQVLRVSFNRSKGNKIEVSKTDLIQKSIKKTPYCRVLSGQEMDLIELSAFGNIQRDPEFHDSRGCSIQ
;
A
#
# COMPACT_ATOMS: atom_id res chain seq x y z
N LYS A 1 -1.95 -9.30 8.18
CA LYS A 1 -1.25 -7.97 8.22
C LYS A 1 -0.65 -7.69 6.85
N ALA A 2 -0.65 -6.43 6.40
CA ALA A 2 -0.12 -6.06 5.08
C ALA A 2 1.38 -6.36 4.94
N GLU A 3 1.82 -6.71 3.73
CA GLU A 3 3.20 -7.15 3.46
C GLU A 3 4.19 -5.97 3.60
N LYS A 4 5.40 -6.26 4.11
CA LYS A 4 6.49 -5.27 4.23
C LYS A 4 7.04 -4.90 2.84
N VAL A 5 7.45 -3.64 2.64
CA VAL A 5 8.26 -3.27 1.48
C VAL A 5 9.74 -3.44 1.84
N LYS A 6 10.45 -4.33 1.16
CA LYS A 6 11.89 -4.60 1.41
C LYS A 6 12.71 -3.30 1.44
N GLY A 7 13.52 -3.13 2.49
CA GLY A 7 14.41 -1.98 2.66
C GLY A 7 13.70 -0.67 3.05
N ARG A 8 12.42 -0.71 3.43
CA ARG A 8 11.65 0.46 3.86
C ARG A 8 11.10 0.24 5.26
N ASP A 9 10.96 1.33 6.01
CA ASP A 9 10.28 1.28 7.30
C ASP A 9 8.86 0.70 7.16
N PRO A 10 8.58 -0.45 7.80
CA PRO A 10 7.31 -1.14 7.68
C PRO A 10 6.15 -0.37 8.36
N ASP A 11 6.41 0.62 9.21
CA ASP A 11 5.34 1.45 9.78
C ASP A 11 4.93 2.61 8.87
N ARG A 12 5.73 2.89 7.82
CA ARG A 12 5.47 3.92 6.81
C ARG A 12 5.02 3.33 5.48
N TRP A 13 5.65 2.24 5.04
CA TRP A 13 5.47 1.66 3.72
C TRP A 13 5.00 0.20 3.82
N ARG A 14 3.95 -0.12 3.07
CA ARG A 14 3.40 -1.49 2.98
C ARG A 14 3.02 -1.81 1.55
N ARG A 15 2.85 -3.11 1.26
CA ARG A 15 2.12 -3.57 0.09
C ARG A 15 0.72 -4.00 0.49
N ASP A 16 -0.27 -3.55 -0.27
CA ASP A 16 -1.64 -4.02 -0.14
C ASP A 16 -1.76 -5.50 -0.58
N ALA A 17 -2.95 -6.08 -0.42
CA ALA A 17 -3.20 -7.49 -0.78
C ALA A 17 -3.01 -7.83 -2.27
N PHE A 18 -2.79 -6.83 -3.13
CA PHE A 18 -2.56 -6.96 -4.57
C PHE A 18 -1.13 -6.54 -4.96
N GLY A 19 -0.23 -6.33 -3.99
CA GLY A 19 1.18 -6.00 -4.22
C GLY A 19 1.47 -4.52 -4.45
N ASN A 20 0.44 -3.65 -4.38
CA ASN A 20 0.59 -2.22 -4.59
C ASN A 20 1.25 -1.57 -3.38
N VAL A 21 2.25 -0.72 -3.62
CA VAL A 21 2.85 0.08 -2.55
C VAL A 21 1.88 1.17 -2.10
N VAL A 22 1.62 1.19 -0.79
CA VAL A 22 0.79 2.18 -0.11
C VAL A 22 1.61 2.87 0.99
N PHE A 23 1.24 4.11 1.29
CA PHE A 23 1.96 4.96 2.23
C PHE A 23 1.09 5.36 3.41
N ARG A 24 1.60 5.20 4.64
CA ARG A 24 0.84 5.31 5.89
C ARG A 24 0.04 6.59 6.05
N LYS A 25 0.57 7.74 5.59
CA LYS A 25 -0.12 9.04 5.69
C LYS A 25 -1.21 9.24 4.63
N PHE A 26 -1.23 8.44 3.57
CA PHE A 26 -2.14 8.62 2.44
C PHE A 26 -3.41 7.78 2.61
N VAL A 27 -4.22 8.11 3.61
CA VAL A 27 -5.49 7.41 3.87
C VAL A 27 -6.64 8.17 3.21
N GLY A 28 -7.53 7.48 2.48
CA GLY A 28 -8.76 8.05 1.94
C GLY A 28 -8.62 9.03 0.76
N CYS A 29 -7.41 9.36 0.34
CA CYS A 29 -7.15 10.23 -0.81
C CYS A 29 -7.24 9.47 -2.16
N PRO A 30 -7.44 10.16 -3.30
CA PRO A 30 -7.56 9.53 -4.62
C PRO A 30 -6.21 9.22 -5.32
N GLY A 31 -5.08 9.45 -4.65
CA GLY A 31 -3.74 9.31 -5.24
C GLY A 31 -3.22 7.87 -5.33
N CYS A 32 -2.09 7.70 -6.04
CA CYS A 32 -1.54 6.39 -6.40
C CYS A 32 -1.12 5.51 -5.21
N ASN A 33 -0.58 6.10 -4.14
CA ASN A 33 -0.18 5.36 -2.95
C ASN A 33 -1.20 5.49 -1.82
N CYS A 34 -2.38 6.06 -2.13
CA CYS A 34 -3.47 6.18 -1.18
C CYS A 34 -4.19 4.86 -0.99
N TYR A 35 -4.66 4.64 0.23
CA TYR A 35 -5.33 3.41 0.60
C TYR A 35 -6.56 3.66 1.48
N ASP A 36 -7.42 2.66 1.49
CA ASP A 36 -8.53 2.52 2.43
C ASP A 36 -8.37 1.23 3.24
N TYR A 37 -9.07 1.17 4.37
CA TYR A 37 -9.33 -0.08 5.06
C TYR A 37 -10.56 -0.74 4.41
N ASP A 38 -10.36 -1.91 3.82
CA ASP A 38 -11.37 -2.68 3.10
C ASP A 38 -11.74 -3.93 3.91
N HIS A 39 -13.02 -4.30 3.88
CA HIS A 39 -13.45 -5.60 4.35
C HIS A 39 -13.36 -6.61 3.22
N ILE A 40 -12.57 -7.67 3.37
CA ILE A 40 -12.46 -8.79 2.42
C ILE A 40 -13.88 -9.28 2.07
N PHE A 41 -14.65 -9.66 3.09
CA PHE A 41 -16.09 -9.89 3.01
C PHE A 41 -16.84 -8.65 3.50
N PRO A 42 -17.59 -7.94 2.62
CA PRO A 42 -18.18 -6.63 2.93
C PRO A 42 -19.13 -6.64 4.13
N TYR A 43 -19.11 -5.56 4.91
CA TYR A 43 -20.02 -5.39 6.05
C TYR A 43 -21.50 -5.49 5.65
N SER A 44 -21.89 -4.91 4.50
CA SER A 44 -23.25 -4.98 3.96
C SER A 44 -23.72 -6.38 3.57
N LYS A 45 -22.83 -7.37 3.59
CA LYS A 45 -23.12 -8.79 3.34
C LYS A 45 -22.99 -9.64 4.62
N GLY A 46 -22.83 -9.02 5.79
CA GLY A 46 -22.67 -9.69 7.09
C GLY A 46 -21.22 -9.84 7.54
N GLY A 47 -20.26 -9.21 6.86
CA GLY A 47 -18.85 -9.22 7.26
C GLY A 47 -18.58 -8.45 8.53
N LYS A 48 -17.84 -9.06 9.45
CA LYS A 48 -17.46 -8.42 10.71
C LYS A 48 -16.20 -7.57 10.53
N SER A 49 -16.08 -6.48 11.30
CA SER A 49 -14.87 -5.66 11.35
C SER A 49 -13.80 -6.28 12.25
N THR A 50 -13.27 -7.44 11.85
CA THR A 50 -12.18 -8.12 12.55
C THR A 50 -10.87 -8.00 11.77
N LEU A 51 -9.74 -8.21 12.43
CA LEU A 51 -8.42 -8.10 11.80
C LEU A 51 -8.24 -9.10 10.65
N GLU A 52 -8.91 -10.24 10.72
CA GLU A 52 -8.88 -11.31 9.70
C GLU A 52 -9.71 -10.94 8.47
N ASN A 53 -10.77 -10.13 8.65
CA ASN A 53 -11.63 -9.69 7.57
C ASN A 53 -11.25 -8.30 7.02
N CYS A 54 -10.38 -7.55 7.70
CA CYS A 54 -9.94 -6.24 7.24
C CYS A 54 -8.57 -6.31 6.58
N GLN A 55 -8.46 -5.68 5.41
CA GLN A 55 -7.22 -5.54 4.66
C GLN A 55 -6.98 -4.08 4.28
N VAL A 56 -5.70 -3.74 4.09
CA VAL A 56 -5.35 -2.48 3.44
C VAL A 56 -5.47 -2.70 1.93
N LEU A 57 -6.13 -1.77 1.24
CA LEU A 57 -6.33 -1.84 -0.20
C LEU A 57 -6.16 -0.45 -0.81
N ARG A 58 -5.42 -0.34 -1.92
CA ARG A 58 -5.33 0.93 -2.66
C ARG A 58 -6.73 1.48 -2.97
N VAL A 59 -6.91 2.78 -2.82
CA VAL A 59 -8.23 3.45 -2.93
C VAL A 59 -8.95 3.11 -4.24
N SER A 60 -8.23 3.03 -5.36
CA SER A 60 -8.80 2.77 -6.69
C SER A 60 -9.30 1.33 -6.83
N PHE A 61 -8.61 0.39 -6.18
CA PHE A 61 -9.02 -1.01 -6.09
C PHE A 61 -10.24 -1.14 -5.18
N ASN A 62 -10.19 -0.53 -3.99
CA ASN A 62 -11.29 -0.57 -3.03
C ASN A 62 -12.60 -0.02 -3.63
N ARG A 63 -12.55 1.18 -4.22
CA ARG A 63 -13.71 1.80 -4.88
C ARG A 63 -14.22 1.01 -6.08
N SER A 64 -13.34 0.29 -6.79
CA SER A 64 -13.73 -0.57 -7.92
C SER A 64 -14.33 -1.91 -7.49
N LYS A 65 -13.89 -2.44 -6.34
CA LYS A 65 -14.42 -3.65 -5.70
C LYS A 65 -15.82 -3.38 -5.14
N GLY A 66 -15.98 -2.32 -4.35
CA GLY A 66 -17.24 -2.02 -3.68
C GLY A 66 -17.68 -3.16 -2.75
N ASN A 67 -18.96 -3.56 -2.80
CA ASN A 67 -19.51 -4.66 -2.00
C ASN A 67 -19.46 -6.04 -2.69
N LYS A 68 -18.61 -6.20 -3.70
CA LYS A 68 -18.49 -7.47 -4.44
C LYS A 68 -17.57 -8.44 -3.69
N ILE A 69 -17.99 -9.70 -3.62
CA ILE A 69 -17.31 -10.76 -2.86
C ILE A 69 -16.37 -11.57 -3.77
N GLU A 70 -16.84 -11.89 -4.98
CA GLU A 70 -16.08 -12.62 -5.99
C GLU A 70 -15.64 -11.67 -7.09
N VAL A 71 -14.55 -10.95 -6.86
CA VAL A 71 -13.89 -10.21 -7.94
C VAL A 71 -12.58 -10.88 -8.24
N SER A 72 -12.42 -11.32 -9.49
CA SER A 72 -11.14 -11.86 -9.96
C SER A 72 -10.03 -10.85 -9.71
N LYS A 73 -8.91 -11.33 -9.15
CA LYS A 73 -7.73 -10.48 -8.91
C LYS A 73 -7.24 -9.84 -10.21
N THR A 74 -7.26 -10.60 -11.31
CA THR A 74 -6.83 -10.11 -12.63
C THR A 74 -7.75 -8.99 -13.11
N ASP A 75 -9.06 -9.12 -12.93
CA ASP A 75 -10.03 -8.10 -13.34
C ASP A 75 -9.89 -6.81 -12.55
N LEU A 76 -9.66 -6.91 -11.23
CA LEU A 76 -9.40 -5.74 -10.39
C LEU A 76 -8.11 -5.03 -10.79
N ILE A 77 -7.04 -5.80 -11.04
CA ILE A 77 -5.76 -5.25 -11.50
C ILE A 77 -5.96 -4.54 -12.85
N GLN A 78 -6.60 -5.18 -13.83
CA GLN A 78 -6.85 -4.60 -15.15
C GLN A 78 -7.70 -3.32 -15.06
N LYS A 79 -8.82 -3.35 -14.31
CA LYS A 79 -9.69 -2.18 -14.12
C LYS A 79 -8.94 -1.03 -13.46
N SER A 80 -8.07 -1.33 -12.51
CA SER A 80 -7.32 -0.32 -11.78
C SER A 80 -6.19 0.28 -12.63
N ILE A 81 -5.45 -0.54 -13.39
CA ILE A 81 -4.46 -0.05 -14.36
C ILE A 81 -5.13 0.90 -15.37
N LYS A 82 -6.31 0.52 -15.89
CA LYS A 82 -7.08 1.38 -16.80
C LYS A 82 -7.54 2.69 -16.15
N LYS A 83 -7.97 2.67 -14.89
CA LYS A 83 -8.47 3.87 -14.18
C LYS A 83 -7.35 4.80 -13.70
N THR A 84 -6.17 4.27 -13.43
CA THR A 84 -5.04 5.05 -12.90
C THR A 84 -3.78 4.78 -13.72
N PRO A 85 -3.76 5.15 -15.02
CA PRO A 85 -2.66 4.81 -15.93
C PRO A 85 -1.34 5.52 -15.56
N TYR A 86 -1.42 6.65 -14.84
CA TYR A 86 -0.27 7.39 -14.33
C TYR A 86 0.31 6.80 -13.04
N CYS A 87 -0.40 5.87 -12.39
CA CYS A 87 0.09 5.23 -11.17
C CYS A 87 1.07 4.10 -11.50
N ARG A 88 2.33 4.49 -11.72
CA ARG A 88 3.44 3.57 -11.91
C ARG A 88 4.05 3.12 -10.58
N VAL A 89 4.88 2.08 -10.65
CA VAL A 89 5.75 1.70 -9.54
C VAL A 89 6.73 2.83 -9.29
N LEU A 90 6.76 3.36 -8.07
CA LEU A 90 7.69 4.39 -7.67
C LEU A 90 9.10 3.81 -7.56
N SER A 91 10.08 4.57 -8.05
CA SER A 91 11.50 4.36 -7.80
C SER A 91 11.82 4.61 -6.32
N GLY A 92 12.99 4.14 -5.87
CA GLY A 92 13.45 4.39 -4.52
C GLY A 92 13.58 5.88 -4.18
N GLN A 93 14.02 6.71 -5.12
CA GLN A 93 14.16 8.16 -4.93
C GLN A 93 12.80 8.86 -4.82
N GLU A 94 11.81 8.47 -5.62
CA GLU A 94 10.45 9.01 -5.52
C GLU A 94 9.81 8.66 -4.18
N MET A 95 10.01 7.43 -3.70
CA MET A 95 9.56 7.04 -2.36
C MET A 95 10.28 7.85 -1.27
N ASP A 96 11.59 8.09 -1.40
CA ASP A 96 12.35 8.92 -0.47
C ASP A 96 11.84 10.35 -0.40
N LEU A 97 11.56 10.95 -1.56
CA LEU A 97 11.01 12.30 -1.64
C LEU A 97 9.64 12.40 -0.95
N ILE A 98 8.76 11.42 -1.16
CA ILE A 98 7.45 11.37 -0.49
C ILE A 98 7.62 11.22 1.03
N GLU A 99 8.54 10.35 1.46
CA GLU A 99 8.79 10.11 2.87
C GLU A 99 9.35 11.35 3.58
N LEU A 100 10.35 12.01 2.97
CA LEU A 100 10.90 13.29 3.44
C LEU A 100 9.82 14.36 3.51
N SER A 101 9.01 14.50 2.46
CA SER A 101 7.95 15.52 2.42
C SER A 101 6.90 15.28 3.50
N ALA A 102 6.63 14.02 3.85
CA ALA A 102 5.60 13.66 4.79
C ALA A 102 6.07 13.62 6.26
N PHE A 103 7.29 13.17 6.52
CA PHE A 103 7.80 12.91 7.87
C PHE A 103 9.03 13.76 8.24
N GLY A 104 9.65 14.45 7.28
CA GLY A 104 10.89 15.23 7.49
C GLY A 104 12.16 14.38 7.55
N ASN A 105 12.06 13.05 7.42
CA ASN A 105 13.20 12.14 7.42
C ASN A 105 12.91 10.86 6.63
N ILE A 106 13.96 10.08 6.37
CA ILE A 106 13.88 8.75 5.77
C ILE A 106 14.26 7.70 6.82
N GLN A 107 13.45 6.66 6.95
CA GLN A 107 13.74 5.50 7.78
C GLN A 107 13.81 4.23 6.91
N ARG A 108 14.86 3.43 7.15
CA ARG A 108 15.07 2.14 6.52
C ARG A 108 14.78 1.04 7.51
N ASP A 109 14.36 -0.12 7.01
CA ASP A 109 14.23 -1.30 7.86
C ASP A 109 15.63 -1.63 8.43
N PRO A 110 15.80 -1.65 9.78
CA PRO A 110 17.08 -1.99 10.40
C PRO A 110 17.60 -3.37 9.97
N GLU A 111 16.70 -4.32 9.68
CA GLU A 111 17.04 -5.65 9.19
C GLU A 111 17.71 -5.62 7.79
N PHE A 112 17.60 -4.49 7.06
CA PHE A 112 18.18 -4.30 5.73
C PHE A 112 19.48 -3.47 5.73
N HIS A 113 19.90 -2.96 6.89
CA HIS A 113 21.07 -2.06 6.99
C HIS A 113 22.42 -2.79 7.02
N ASP A 114 22.43 -4.12 7.03
CA ASP A 114 23.65 -4.93 7.20
C ASP A 114 24.45 -5.17 5.89
N SER A 115 24.27 -4.34 4.86
CA SER A 115 24.99 -4.52 3.58
C SER A 115 25.63 -3.26 3.00
N ARG A 116 25.49 -2.09 3.63
CA ARG A 116 26.14 -0.84 3.19
C ARG A 116 26.56 0.07 4.34
N GLY A 117 27.15 -0.51 5.38
CA GLY A 117 27.90 0.27 6.37
C GLY A 117 29.13 0.88 5.71
N CYS A 118 29.07 2.17 5.41
CA CYS A 118 30.27 2.96 5.15
C CYS A 118 31.01 3.08 6.48
N SER A 119 32.11 2.35 6.66
CA SER A 119 33.07 2.63 7.74
C SER A 119 33.68 3.99 7.47
N ILE A 120 33.32 4.98 8.28
CA ILE A 120 34.14 6.17 8.44
C ILE A 120 35.22 5.76 9.45
N GLN A 121 36.48 5.79 8.98
CA GLN A 121 37.69 5.64 9.79
C GLN A 121 37.85 6.79 10.78
#